data_AF-A0A810PX02-F1
#
_entry.id   AF-A0A810PX02-F1
#
_cell.length_a   1.000
_cell.length_b   1.000
_cell.length_c   1.000
_cell.angle_alpha   90.00
_cell.angle_beta   90.00
_cell.angle_gamma   90.00
#
_symmetry.space_group_name_H-M   'P 1'
#
loop_
_entity.id
_entity.type
_entity.pdbx_description
1 polymer ?
#
loop_
_entity_poly.entity_id
_entity_poly.type
_entity_poly.pdbx_seq_one_letter_code
_entity_poly.pdbx_strand_id
1 'polypeptide(L)'
;MNSTKRAIQTTFIDLYRKKSYDQMNVKELCVQTPVARTTFYEYYDNLGTLKAEIEDELIGGILKIAKATAGGSFVEMNLNVFFAQTLDYIKSHWEENYAFLVAQPNLAYIAKWKDAIKYHFRLRFPEKDAVPNRGLIMEVIASAVIGAYTYVLVGDYYVPDLKLPEERRPIGHWGRLHQSYLKLHRPMLYNELILSGRLHTVVADLNEQAADRLDLIIRQMMKAEGVTEAMKAENQMLWVQSMNSIRCRAEEIIKTELIYC
;
A
#
# COMPACT_ATOMS: atom_id res chain seq x y z
N MET A 1 -2.76 -17.42 20.31
CA MET A 1 -4.13 -17.47 20.87
C MET A 1 -4.46 -18.93 21.19
N ASN A 2 -5.19 -19.21 22.27
CA ASN A 2 -5.61 -20.58 22.62
C ASN A 2 -6.57 -21.13 21.53
N SER A 3 -6.44 -22.40 21.14
CA SER A 3 -7.25 -23.03 20.08
C SER A 3 -8.74 -23.00 20.39
N THR A 4 -9.12 -23.22 21.66
CA THR A 4 -10.51 -23.14 22.13
C THR A 4 -11.09 -21.74 21.93
N LYS A 5 -10.32 -20.71 22.27
CA LYS A 5 -10.75 -19.31 22.14
C LYS A 5 -11.02 -18.93 20.68
N ARG A 6 -10.13 -19.36 19.76
CA ARG A 6 -10.32 -19.16 18.32
C ARG A 6 -11.56 -19.90 17.80
N ALA A 7 -11.78 -21.15 18.25
CA ALA A 7 -12.97 -21.91 17.87
C ALA A 7 -14.27 -21.19 18.26
N ILE A 8 -14.32 -20.62 19.48
CA ILE A 8 -15.46 -19.82 19.95
C ILE A 8 -15.70 -18.59 19.07
N GLN A 9 -14.64 -17.84 18.72
CA GLN A 9 -14.75 -16.69 17.83
C GLN A 9 -15.24 -17.10 16.43
N THR A 10 -14.72 -18.17 15.85
CA THR A 10 -15.13 -18.66 14.53
C THR A 10 -16.61 -19.05 14.51
N THR A 11 -17.06 -19.85 15.48
CA THR A 11 -18.49 -20.22 15.58
C THR A 11 -19.38 -19.00 15.80
N PHE A 12 -18.91 -18.01 16.58
CA PHE A 12 -19.65 -16.77 16.77
C PHE A 12 -19.86 -16.03 15.45
N ILE A 13 -18.83 -15.90 14.62
CA ILE A 13 -18.92 -15.24 13.31
C ILE A 13 -19.85 -16.01 12.37
N ASP A 14 -19.78 -17.34 12.35
CA ASP A 14 -20.68 -18.17 11.55
C ASP A 14 -22.15 -18.00 11.95
N LEU A 15 -22.43 -17.89 13.26
CA LEU A 15 -23.76 -17.61 13.77
C LEU A 15 -24.20 -16.19 13.47
N TYR A 16 -23.32 -15.21 13.70
CA TYR A 16 -23.56 -13.79 13.48
C TYR A 16 -23.90 -13.51 12.02
N ARG A 17 -23.40 -14.27 11.05
CA ARG A 17 -23.77 -14.12 9.63
C ARG A 17 -25.19 -14.60 9.32
N LYS A 18 -25.71 -15.56 10.08
CA LYS A 18 -26.96 -16.28 9.75
C LYS A 18 -28.20 -15.68 10.42
N LYS A 19 -28.03 -14.93 11.50
CA LYS A 19 -29.15 -14.37 12.27
C LYS A 19 -28.74 -13.15 13.10
N SER A 20 -29.74 -12.36 13.50
CA SER A 20 -29.51 -11.14 14.28
C SER A 20 -28.78 -11.44 15.60
N TYR A 21 -27.86 -10.54 15.98
CA TYR A 21 -27.13 -10.60 17.24
C TYR A 21 -28.06 -10.77 18.46
N ASP A 22 -29.22 -10.11 18.47
CA ASP A 22 -30.18 -10.16 19.57
C ASP A 22 -30.82 -11.55 19.76
N GLN A 23 -30.73 -12.41 18.74
CA GLN A 23 -31.25 -13.78 18.76
C GLN A 23 -30.16 -14.80 19.15
N MET A 24 -28.92 -14.37 19.31
CA MET A 24 -27.81 -15.23 19.70
C MET A 24 -27.74 -15.36 21.22
N ASN A 25 -27.28 -16.51 21.71
CA ASN A 25 -27.03 -16.72 23.13
C ASN A 25 -25.84 -17.66 23.37
N VAL A 26 -25.23 -17.57 24.55
CA VAL A 26 -24.05 -18.36 24.94
C VAL A 26 -24.33 -19.86 24.87
N LYS A 27 -25.54 -20.31 25.25
CA LYS A 27 -25.89 -21.74 25.26
C LYS A 27 -25.74 -22.35 23.86
N GLU A 28 -26.31 -21.71 22.85
CA GLU A 28 -26.24 -22.19 21.47
C GLU A 28 -24.82 -22.14 20.91
N LEU A 29 -24.09 -21.05 21.16
CA LEU A 29 -22.71 -20.91 20.74
C LEU A 29 -21.85 -22.06 21.29
N CYS A 30 -21.97 -22.35 22.60
CA CYS A 30 -21.26 -23.45 23.25
C CYS A 30 -21.61 -24.82 22.68
N VAL A 31 -22.89 -25.05 22.31
CA VAL A 31 -23.32 -26.30 21.66
C VAL A 31 -22.69 -26.46 20.28
N GLN A 32 -22.56 -25.37 19.51
CA GLN A 32 -21.98 -25.41 18.17
C GLN A 32 -20.44 -25.43 18.15
N THR A 33 -19.76 -24.89 19.17
CA THR A 33 -18.29 -24.96 19.34
C THR A 33 -17.81 -26.23 20.08
N PRO A 34 -18.68 -27.22 20.27
CA PRO A 34 -18.68 -28.17 21.41
C PRO A 34 -17.79 -27.83 22.62
N VAL A 35 -18.16 -26.79 23.39
CA VAL A 35 -17.49 -26.43 24.66
C VAL A 35 -18.50 -26.29 25.80
N ALA A 36 -18.05 -26.46 27.05
CA ALA A 36 -18.89 -26.18 28.21
C ALA A 36 -19.12 -24.66 28.36
N ARG A 37 -20.28 -24.27 28.91
CA ARG A 37 -20.56 -22.85 29.22
C ARG A 37 -19.56 -22.27 30.22
N THR A 38 -19.10 -23.07 31.18
CA THR A 38 -18.06 -22.68 32.12
C THR A 38 -16.77 -22.30 31.39
N THR A 39 -16.37 -23.09 30.38
CA THR A 39 -15.21 -22.79 29.52
C THR A 39 -15.39 -21.51 28.71
N PHE A 40 -16.61 -21.20 28.25
CA PHE A 40 -16.87 -19.90 27.63
C PHE A 40 -16.62 -18.75 28.61
N TYR A 41 -17.15 -18.87 29.84
CA TYR A 41 -17.02 -17.84 30.88
C TYR A 41 -15.62 -17.72 31.47
N GLU A 42 -14.71 -18.66 31.20
CA GLU A 42 -13.28 -18.49 31.48
C GLU A 42 -12.64 -17.44 30.56
N TYR A 43 -13.20 -17.21 29.36
CA TYR A 43 -12.67 -16.26 28.37
C TYR A 43 -13.50 -14.99 28.23
N TYR A 44 -14.83 -15.07 28.37
CA TYR A 44 -15.74 -13.99 28.03
C TYR A 44 -16.91 -13.91 29.01
N ASP A 45 -17.23 -12.70 29.49
CA ASP A 45 -18.38 -12.49 30.36
C ASP A 45 -19.71 -12.72 29.63
N ASN A 46 -19.77 -12.38 28.34
CA ASN A 46 -20.96 -12.50 27.51
C ASN A 46 -20.60 -12.46 26.01
N LEU A 47 -21.61 -12.57 25.14
CA LEU A 47 -21.42 -12.45 23.69
C LEU A 47 -20.91 -11.06 23.26
N GLY A 48 -21.17 -10.02 24.05
CA GLY A 48 -20.72 -8.65 23.79
C GLY A 48 -19.22 -8.49 23.99
N THR A 49 -18.67 -9.05 25.08
CA THR A 49 -17.21 -9.05 25.31
C THR A 49 -16.47 -9.86 24.26
N LEU A 50 -17.04 -11.00 23.83
CA LEU A 50 -16.53 -11.77 22.69
C LEU A 50 -16.54 -10.95 21.39
N LYS A 51 -17.67 -10.33 21.05
CA LYS A 51 -17.80 -9.50 19.85
C LYS A 51 -16.80 -8.33 19.87
N ALA A 52 -16.72 -7.61 20.99
CA ALA A 52 -15.82 -6.48 21.16
C ALA A 52 -14.35 -6.88 20.99
N GLU A 53 -13.95 -8.06 21.49
CA GLU A 53 -12.60 -8.55 21.30
C GLU A 53 -12.29 -8.88 19.84
N ILE A 54 -13.20 -9.53 19.11
CA ILE A 54 -13.00 -9.79 17.67
C ILE A 54 -12.83 -8.46 16.91
N GLU A 55 -13.67 -7.46 17.21
CA GLU A 55 -13.52 -6.12 16.65
C GLU A 55 -12.14 -5.53 16.94
N ASP A 56 -11.68 -5.60 18.19
CA ASP A 56 -10.40 -5.02 18.62
C ASP A 56 -9.19 -5.77 18.02
N GLU A 57 -9.29 -7.09 17.84
CA GLU A 57 -8.27 -7.90 17.17
C GLU A 57 -8.11 -7.50 15.70
N LEU A 58 -9.22 -7.35 14.98
CA LEU A 58 -9.25 -6.93 13.57
C LEU A 58 -8.65 -5.54 13.39
N ILE A 59 -9.14 -4.56 14.17
CA ILE A 59 -8.64 -3.19 14.10
C ILE A 59 -7.18 -3.13 14.56
N GLY A 60 -6.81 -3.88 15.59
CA GLY A 60 -5.45 -4.01 16.08
C GLY A 60 -4.48 -4.53 15.01
N GLY A 61 -4.91 -5.48 14.17
CA GLY A 61 -4.12 -5.99 13.04
C GLY A 61 -3.84 -4.91 12.00
N ILE A 62 -4.87 -4.15 11.59
CA ILE A 62 -4.73 -3.04 10.64
C ILE A 62 -3.82 -1.95 11.21
N LEU A 63 -4.00 -1.59 12.48
CA LEU A 63 -3.16 -0.61 13.17
C LEU A 63 -1.68 -1.03 13.22
N LYS A 64 -1.39 -2.32 13.40
CA LYS A 64 -0.02 -2.86 13.36
C LYS A 64 0.62 -2.67 11.98
N ILE A 65 -0.11 -2.95 10.90
CA ILE A 65 0.35 -2.74 9.51
C ILE A 65 0.65 -1.25 9.28
N ALA A 66 -0.28 -0.37 9.67
CA ALA A 66 -0.12 1.07 9.54
C ALA A 66 1.05 1.63 10.37
N LYS A 67 1.40 1.01 11.50
CA LYS A 67 2.60 1.36 12.28
C LYS A 67 3.88 0.86 11.60
N ALA A 68 3.90 -0.38 11.12
CA ALA A 68 5.07 -0.99 10.49
C ALA A 68 5.47 -0.32 9.16
N THR A 69 4.51 0.23 8.42
CA THR A 69 4.72 0.79 7.08
C THR A 69 4.96 2.30 7.04
N ALA A 70 4.73 3.01 8.15
CA ALA A 70 4.73 4.47 8.15
C ALA A 70 6.09 5.14 8.34
N GLY A 71 7.11 4.48 8.89
CA GLY A 71 8.41 5.12 9.15
C GLY A 71 8.41 6.27 10.18
N GLY A 72 7.24 6.72 10.66
CA GLY A 72 7.10 7.82 11.64
C GLY A 72 6.17 8.94 11.16
N SER A 73 6.00 9.09 9.84
CA SER A 73 5.16 10.12 9.20
C SER A 73 4.33 9.53 8.06
N PHE A 74 3.42 10.28 7.45
CA PHE A 74 2.77 9.79 6.21
C PHE A 74 3.71 9.94 5.02
N VAL A 75 4.60 10.92 5.07
CA VAL A 75 5.58 11.20 4.02
C VAL A 75 6.46 9.97 3.80
N GLU A 76 6.98 9.38 4.86
CA GLU A 76 7.84 8.20 4.80
C GLU A 76 7.06 6.88 4.61
N MET A 77 5.72 6.95 4.58
CA MET A 77 4.87 5.78 4.44
C MET A 77 4.99 5.21 3.03
N ASN A 78 5.31 3.92 2.93
CA ASN A 78 5.22 3.20 1.67
C ASN A 78 3.77 2.76 1.42
N LEU A 79 3.01 3.58 0.70
CA LEU A 79 1.58 3.36 0.47
C LEU A 79 1.30 2.06 -0.29
N ASN A 80 2.15 1.67 -1.24
CA ASN A 80 2.00 0.39 -1.95
C ASN A 80 2.05 -0.80 -1.00
N VAL A 81 3.05 -0.83 -0.11
CA VAL A 81 3.19 -1.90 0.88
C VAL A 81 2.06 -1.85 1.89
N PHE A 82 1.68 -0.65 2.34
CA PHE A 82 0.56 -0.46 3.25
C PHE A 82 -0.75 -1.00 2.69
N PHE A 83 -1.12 -0.64 1.45
CA PHE A 83 -2.36 -1.11 0.83
C PHE A 83 -2.33 -2.60 0.56
N ALA A 84 -1.22 -3.14 0.03
CA ALA A 84 -1.07 -4.57 -0.23
C ALA A 84 -1.24 -5.38 1.06
N GLN A 85 -0.50 -5.04 2.12
CA GLN A 85 -0.58 -5.73 3.40
C GLN A 85 -1.94 -5.57 4.07
N THR A 86 -2.58 -4.40 3.96
CA THR A 86 -3.92 -4.18 4.53
C THR A 86 -4.97 -5.02 3.78
N LEU A 87 -4.90 -5.10 2.45
CA LEU A 87 -5.78 -5.95 1.65
C LEU A 87 -5.57 -7.44 1.96
N ASP A 88 -4.32 -7.90 2.06
CA ASP A 88 -4.02 -9.28 2.43
C ASP A 88 -4.54 -9.60 3.85
N TYR A 89 -4.42 -8.66 4.78
CA TYR A 89 -4.98 -8.79 6.12
C TYR A 89 -6.51 -8.90 6.11
N ILE A 90 -7.19 -8.03 5.36
CA ILE A 90 -8.66 -8.07 5.21
C ILE A 90 -9.09 -9.40 4.58
N LYS A 91 -8.38 -9.88 3.55
CA LYS A 91 -8.66 -11.17 2.90
C LYS A 91 -8.40 -12.37 3.81
N SER A 92 -7.35 -12.35 4.61
CA SER A 92 -7.08 -13.41 5.59
C SER A 92 -8.11 -13.47 6.73
N HIS A 93 -8.83 -12.36 6.97
CA HIS A 93 -9.93 -12.25 7.94
C HIS A 93 -11.25 -11.96 7.21
N TRP A 94 -11.44 -12.58 6.03
CA TRP A 94 -12.56 -12.30 5.14
C TRP A 94 -13.89 -12.52 5.84
N GLU A 95 -14.04 -13.66 6.53
CA GLU A 95 -15.31 -14.05 7.15
C GLU A 95 -15.74 -13.06 8.23
N GLU A 96 -14.80 -12.63 9.08
CA GLU A 96 -15.07 -11.68 10.15
C GLU A 96 -15.39 -10.28 9.60
N ASN A 97 -14.60 -9.81 8.61
CA ASN A 97 -14.84 -8.52 7.97
C ASN A 97 -16.15 -8.51 7.18
N TYR A 98 -16.44 -9.57 6.43
CA TYR A 98 -17.69 -9.73 5.70
C TYR A 98 -18.89 -9.73 6.65
N ALA A 99 -18.79 -10.45 7.78
CA ALA A 99 -19.84 -10.49 8.79
C ALA A 99 -20.18 -9.09 9.33
N PHE A 100 -19.16 -8.30 9.70
CA PHE A 100 -19.34 -7.00 10.33
C PHE A 100 -19.54 -5.83 9.38
N LEU A 101 -19.12 -5.91 8.11
CA LEU A 101 -19.30 -4.82 7.15
C LEU A 101 -20.45 -5.04 6.17
N VAL A 102 -20.72 -6.30 5.79
CA VAL A 102 -21.63 -6.63 4.70
C VAL A 102 -22.86 -7.37 5.22
N ALA A 103 -22.67 -8.54 5.82
CA ALA A 103 -23.79 -9.42 6.18
C ALA A 103 -24.71 -8.77 7.22
N GLN A 104 -24.13 -8.22 8.29
CA GLN A 104 -24.85 -7.50 9.33
C GLN A 104 -24.00 -6.29 9.80
N PRO A 105 -24.12 -5.14 9.12
CA PRO A 105 -23.32 -3.95 9.36
C PRO A 105 -23.27 -3.55 10.83
N ASN A 106 -22.11 -3.73 11.44
CA ASN A 106 -21.84 -3.51 12.84
C ASN A 106 -21.31 -2.08 13.03
N LEU A 107 -22.19 -1.18 13.49
CA LEU A 107 -21.86 0.24 13.65
C LEU A 107 -20.68 0.48 14.59
N ALA A 108 -20.52 -0.33 15.64
CA ALA A 108 -19.40 -0.21 16.57
C ALA A 108 -18.06 -0.55 15.89
N TYR A 109 -18.03 -1.62 15.09
CA TYR A 109 -16.85 -1.99 14.31
C TYR A 109 -16.48 -0.91 13.28
N ILE A 110 -17.48 -0.41 12.53
CA ILE A 110 -17.30 0.67 11.56
C ILE A 110 -16.75 1.92 12.26
N ALA A 111 -17.30 2.30 13.41
CA ALA A 111 -16.82 3.45 14.19
C ALA A 111 -15.37 3.25 14.65
N LYS A 112 -15.03 2.09 15.22
CA LYS A 112 -13.65 1.75 15.63
C LYS A 112 -12.67 1.87 14.46
N TRP A 113 -13.05 1.38 13.27
CA TRP A 113 -12.20 1.51 12.09
C TRP A 113 -12.05 2.96 11.63
N LYS A 114 -13.14 3.72 11.58
CA LYS A 114 -13.08 5.15 11.25
C LYS A 114 -12.17 5.90 12.21
N ASP A 115 -12.30 5.64 13.51
CA ASP A 115 -11.50 6.28 14.54
C ASP A 115 -10.02 5.88 14.45
N ALA A 116 -9.73 4.61 14.12
CA ALA A 116 -8.37 4.16 13.81
C ALA A 116 -7.76 4.92 12.62
N ILE A 117 -8.51 5.08 11.52
CA ILE A 117 -8.08 5.87 10.36
C ILE A 117 -7.82 7.33 10.77
N LYS A 118 -8.79 7.97 11.41
CA LYS A 118 -8.70 9.37 11.87
C LYS A 118 -7.52 9.60 12.81
N TYR A 119 -7.27 8.67 13.73
CA TYR A 119 -6.13 8.69 14.64
C TYR A 119 -4.81 8.63 13.86
N HIS A 120 -4.68 7.70 12.91
CA HIS A 120 -3.46 7.56 12.11
C HIS A 120 -3.17 8.80 11.26
N PHE A 121 -4.20 9.39 10.65
CA PHE A 121 -4.08 10.65 9.93
C PHE A 121 -3.67 11.79 10.87
N ARG A 122 -4.29 11.94 12.04
CA ARG A 122 -3.89 12.96 13.03
C ARG A 122 -2.44 12.79 13.48
N LEU A 123 -2.00 11.57 13.75
CA LEU A 123 -0.65 11.29 14.23
C LEU A 123 0.43 11.65 13.18
N ARG A 124 0.12 11.45 11.89
CA ARG A 124 1.09 11.57 10.79
C ARG A 124 0.97 12.85 9.97
N PHE A 125 -0.14 13.57 10.13
CA PHE A 125 -0.38 14.91 9.62
C PHE A 125 -0.82 15.84 10.77
N PRO A 126 0.13 16.18 11.68
CA PRO A 126 -0.16 16.98 12.87
C PRO A 126 -0.36 18.48 12.58
N GLU A 127 0.16 19.02 11.47
CA GLU A 127 0.00 20.43 11.07
C GLU A 127 -1.11 20.58 10.01
N LYS A 128 -2.03 21.56 10.02
CA LYS A 128 -2.31 22.71 10.91
C LYS A 128 -3.80 23.02 10.82
N ASP A 129 -4.32 23.70 11.83
CA ASP A 129 -5.70 24.17 12.07
C ASP A 129 -6.29 25.12 10.98
N ALA A 130 -5.74 25.13 9.76
CA ALA A 130 -6.13 26.01 8.66
C ALA A 130 -7.02 25.34 7.61
N VAL A 131 -7.22 24.02 7.64
CA VAL A 131 -8.12 23.34 6.69
C VAL A 131 -9.55 23.42 7.24
N PRO A 132 -10.44 24.25 6.65
CA PRO A 132 -11.82 24.32 7.10
C PRO A 132 -12.47 22.94 6.97
N ASN A 133 -13.37 22.61 7.90
CA ASN A 133 -14.11 21.34 7.87
C ASN A 133 -13.23 20.07 7.96
N ARG A 134 -12.03 20.13 8.56
CA ARG A 134 -11.13 18.96 8.73
C ARG A 134 -11.84 17.72 9.29
N GLY A 135 -12.73 17.91 10.29
CA GLY A 135 -13.52 16.81 10.86
C GLY A 135 -14.38 16.11 9.81
N LEU A 136 -15.11 16.88 8.99
CA LEU A 136 -15.93 16.37 7.90
C LEU A 136 -15.08 15.70 6.82
N ILE A 137 -13.97 16.32 6.41
CA ILE A 137 -13.05 15.76 5.42
C ILE A 137 -12.54 14.38 5.88
N MET A 138 -12.12 14.29 7.14
CA MET A 138 -11.62 13.03 7.70
C MET A 138 -12.73 11.97 7.81
N GLU A 139 -13.97 12.38 8.10
CA GLU A 139 -15.12 11.48 8.15
C GLU A 139 -15.48 10.96 6.74
N VAL A 140 -15.40 11.82 5.72
CA VAL A 140 -15.58 11.44 4.31
C VAL A 140 -14.49 10.45 3.88
N ILE A 141 -13.22 10.75 4.17
CA ILE A 141 -12.09 9.86 3.85
C ILE A 141 -12.27 8.50 4.53
N ALA A 142 -12.53 8.48 5.84
CA ALA A 142 -12.71 7.23 6.58
C ALA A 142 -13.89 6.41 6.05
N SER A 143 -14.99 7.08 5.68
CA SER A 143 -16.16 6.42 5.06
C SER A 143 -15.84 5.89 3.67
N ALA A 144 -15.11 6.63 2.84
CA ALA A 144 -14.69 6.19 1.51
C ALA A 144 -13.78 4.97 1.57
N VAL A 145 -12.82 4.94 2.50
CA VAL A 145 -11.93 3.79 2.72
C VAL A 145 -12.72 2.55 3.13
N ILE A 146 -13.64 2.68 4.10
CA ILE A 146 -14.49 1.55 4.52
C ILE A 146 -15.40 1.10 3.38
N GLY A 147 -15.98 2.03 2.62
CA GLY A 147 -16.79 1.73 1.44
C GLY A 147 -16.00 0.93 0.39
N ALA A 148 -14.76 1.32 0.12
CA ALA A 148 -13.88 0.59 -0.81
C ALA A 148 -13.64 -0.85 -0.35
N TYR A 149 -13.36 -1.09 0.93
CA TYR A 149 -13.18 -2.45 1.44
C TYR A 149 -14.48 -3.25 1.52
N THR A 150 -15.61 -2.60 1.83
CA THR A 150 -16.94 -3.23 1.81
C THR A 150 -17.26 -3.73 0.40
N TYR A 151 -16.99 -2.91 -0.61
CA TYR A 151 -17.14 -3.29 -2.01
C TYR A 151 -16.26 -4.50 -2.38
N VAL A 152 -14.99 -4.51 -1.95
CA VAL A 152 -14.09 -5.66 -2.13
C VAL A 152 -14.64 -6.94 -1.49
N LEU A 153 -15.33 -6.85 -0.34
CA LEU A 153 -15.87 -8.00 0.41
C LEU A 153 -17.16 -8.60 -0.19
N VAL A 154 -17.91 -7.86 -1.00
CA VAL A 154 -19.17 -8.37 -1.60
C VAL A 154 -18.91 -9.42 -2.70
N GLY A 155 -17.66 -9.58 -3.15
CA GLY A 155 -17.29 -10.54 -4.18
C GLY A 155 -17.43 -10.01 -5.62
N ASP A 156 -17.93 -8.79 -5.78
CA ASP A 156 -17.87 -8.03 -7.03
C ASP A 156 -16.46 -7.44 -7.21
N TYR A 157 -15.49 -8.24 -7.65
CA TYR A 157 -14.22 -7.64 -8.05
C TYR A 157 -14.39 -6.88 -9.36
N TYR A 158 -14.41 -5.55 -9.25
CA TYR A 158 -13.49 -4.61 -9.88
C TYR A 158 -13.55 -3.34 -9.00
N VAL A 159 -12.50 -3.00 -8.22
CA VAL A 159 -12.05 -1.59 -8.27
C VAL A 159 -12.05 -1.32 -9.76
N PRO A 160 -12.92 -0.44 -10.30
CA PRO A 160 -13.13 -0.31 -11.74
C PRO A 160 -11.75 -0.38 -12.31
N ASP A 161 -11.53 -1.36 -13.17
CA ASP A 161 -10.24 -1.67 -13.73
C ASP A 161 -9.53 -0.35 -13.96
N LEU A 162 -8.77 0.09 -12.96
CA LEU A 162 -7.68 1.01 -13.12
C LEU A 162 -6.70 0.01 -13.73
N LYS A 163 -6.98 -0.38 -14.98
CA LYS A 163 -5.99 -0.32 -16.03
C LYS A 163 -5.46 1.09 -15.89
N LEU A 164 -4.58 1.26 -14.90
CA LEU A 164 -3.34 1.97 -15.09
C LEU A 164 -3.00 1.63 -16.52
N PRO A 165 -3.05 2.60 -17.45
CA PRO A 165 -2.83 2.32 -18.85
C PRO A 165 -1.68 1.35 -18.89
N GLU A 166 -1.91 0.13 -19.42
CA GLU A 166 -0.98 -0.98 -19.22
C GLU A 166 0.35 -0.54 -19.80
N GLU A 167 1.20 -0.02 -18.92
CA GLU A 167 2.42 0.61 -19.31
C GLU A 167 3.41 -0.54 -19.39
N ARG A 168 3.44 -1.14 -20.57
CA ARG A 168 4.24 -2.34 -20.85
C ARG A 168 5.71 -2.00 -21.10
N ARG A 169 6.04 -0.71 -21.23
CA ARG A 169 7.41 -0.26 -21.48
C ARG A 169 8.30 -0.63 -20.30
N PRO A 170 9.47 -1.22 -20.52
CA PRO A 170 10.39 -1.52 -19.43
C PRO A 170 10.91 -0.21 -18.82
N ILE A 171 10.90 -0.13 -17.49
CA ILE A 171 11.46 1.01 -16.73
C ILE A 171 12.96 1.26 -17.03
N GLY A 172 13.71 0.24 -17.46
CA GLY A 172 15.14 0.37 -17.77
C GLY A 172 16.02 0.76 -16.57
N HIS A 173 17.29 1.06 -16.84
CA HIS A 173 18.27 1.41 -15.81
C HIS A 173 18.00 2.81 -15.21
N TRP A 174 17.82 3.81 -16.09
CA TRP A 174 17.64 5.21 -15.70
C TRP A 174 16.33 5.42 -14.94
N GLY A 175 15.26 4.76 -15.38
CA GLY A 175 13.99 4.81 -14.69
C GLY A 175 14.08 4.23 -13.27
N ARG A 176 14.72 3.06 -13.07
CA ARG A 176 14.90 2.49 -11.72
C ARG A 176 15.71 3.40 -10.81
N LEU A 177 16.71 4.08 -11.37
CA LEU A 177 17.54 5.04 -10.64
C LEU A 177 16.71 6.25 -10.20
N HIS A 178 15.94 6.85 -11.10
CA HIS A 178 15.07 7.98 -10.77
C HIS A 178 13.94 7.59 -9.80
N GLN A 179 13.33 6.42 -9.98
CA GLN A 179 12.34 5.88 -9.04
C GLN A 179 12.92 5.76 -7.63
N SER A 180 14.17 5.29 -7.51
CA SER A 180 14.86 5.19 -6.21
C SER A 180 15.13 6.57 -5.62
N TYR A 181 15.54 7.52 -6.46
CA TYR A 181 15.72 8.92 -6.06
C TYR A 181 14.42 9.55 -5.56
N LEU A 182 13.32 9.43 -6.29
CA LEU A 182 12.01 9.93 -5.88
C LEU A 182 11.58 9.33 -4.54
N LYS A 183 11.78 8.03 -4.35
CA LYS A 183 11.43 7.36 -3.10
C LYS A 183 12.24 7.88 -1.90
N LEU A 184 13.53 8.15 -2.08
CA LEU A 184 14.44 8.55 -1.00
C LEU A 184 14.43 10.06 -0.73
N HIS A 185 14.35 10.88 -1.77
CA HIS A 185 14.54 12.33 -1.69
C HIS A 185 13.26 13.13 -1.95
N ARG A 186 12.23 12.54 -2.60
CA ARG A 186 10.93 13.19 -2.90
C ARG A 186 9.72 12.31 -2.57
N PRO A 187 9.61 11.81 -1.33
CA PRO A 187 8.61 10.80 -0.96
C PRO A 187 7.15 11.25 -1.16
N MET A 188 6.84 12.56 -1.01
CA MET A 188 5.49 13.08 -1.29
C MET A 188 5.11 12.91 -2.77
N LEU A 189 5.98 13.36 -3.68
CA LEU A 189 5.77 13.22 -5.12
C LEU A 189 5.71 11.75 -5.55
N TYR A 190 6.59 10.92 -4.97
CA TYR A 190 6.58 9.47 -5.20
C TYR A 190 5.22 8.86 -4.84
N ASN A 191 4.69 9.18 -3.66
CA ASN A 191 3.39 8.71 -3.19
C ASN A 191 2.22 9.26 -4.02
N GLU A 192 2.27 10.53 -4.44
CA GLU A 192 1.28 11.11 -5.35
C GLU A 192 1.25 10.36 -6.70
N LEU A 193 2.42 10.03 -7.27
CA LEU A 193 2.53 9.29 -8.52
C LEU A 193 2.02 7.85 -8.38
N ILE A 194 2.21 7.22 -7.22
CA ILE A 194 1.62 5.91 -6.91
C ILE A 194 0.09 6.01 -6.88
N LEU A 195 -0.43 6.95 -6.09
CA LEU A 195 -1.87 7.11 -5.87
C LEU A 195 -2.62 7.50 -7.15
N SER A 196 -1.99 8.33 -7.99
CA SER A 196 -2.53 8.69 -9.30
C SER A 196 -2.30 7.62 -10.36
N GLY A 197 -1.53 6.56 -10.06
CA GLY A 197 -1.24 5.51 -11.01
C GLY A 197 -0.21 5.87 -12.10
N ARG A 198 0.38 7.06 -12.02
CA ARG A 198 1.25 7.62 -13.07
C ARG A 198 2.73 7.29 -12.90
N LEU A 199 3.13 6.71 -11.77
CA LEU A 199 4.54 6.44 -11.47
C LEU A 199 5.22 5.67 -12.60
N HIS A 200 4.60 4.60 -13.10
CA HIS A 200 5.23 3.76 -14.12
C HIS A 200 5.45 4.50 -15.45
N THR A 201 4.44 5.26 -15.90
CA THR A 201 4.54 6.09 -17.10
C THR A 201 5.63 7.14 -16.98
N VAL A 202 5.65 7.91 -15.89
CA VAL A 202 6.67 8.95 -15.66
C VAL A 202 8.08 8.36 -15.69
N VAL A 203 8.27 7.23 -15.02
CA VAL A 203 9.59 6.60 -14.93
C VAL A 203 10.00 5.95 -16.27
N ALA A 204 9.06 5.41 -17.04
CA ALA A 204 9.32 4.86 -18.37
C ALA A 204 9.68 5.97 -19.38
N ASP A 205 8.92 7.07 -19.41
CA ASP A 205 9.18 8.24 -20.25
C ASP A 205 10.57 8.83 -19.97
N LEU A 206 10.91 8.95 -18.68
CA LEU A 206 12.22 9.45 -18.26
C LEU A 206 13.35 8.51 -18.68
N ASN A 207 13.13 7.19 -18.66
CA ASN A 207 14.12 6.23 -19.10
C ASN A 207 14.41 6.35 -20.60
N GLU A 208 13.37 6.51 -21.43
CA GLU A 208 13.52 6.73 -22.88
C GLU A 208 14.25 8.04 -23.15
N GLN A 209 13.83 9.14 -22.50
CA GLN A 209 14.50 10.44 -22.61
C GLN A 209 15.97 10.38 -22.20
N ALA A 210 16.29 9.70 -21.11
CA ALA A 210 17.66 9.54 -20.64
C ALA A 210 18.52 8.71 -21.61
N ALA A 211 17.97 7.63 -22.19
CA ALA A 211 18.67 6.81 -23.17
C ALA A 211 18.95 7.57 -24.46
N ASP A 212 17.95 8.24 -25.03
CA ASP A 212 18.09 9.04 -26.25
C ASP A 212 19.09 10.19 -26.04
N ARG A 213 19.01 10.85 -24.89
CA ARG A 213 19.93 11.94 -24.54
C ARG A 213 21.36 11.44 -24.36
N LEU A 214 21.55 10.27 -23.73
CA LEU A 214 22.86 9.64 -23.57
C LEU A 214 23.50 9.35 -24.94
N ASP A 215 22.76 8.69 -25.82
CA ASP A 215 23.23 8.35 -27.17
C ASP A 215 23.62 9.61 -27.96
N LEU A 216 22.83 10.68 -27.84
CA LEU A 216 23.15 11.95 -28.48
C LEU A 216 24.44 12.56 -27.93
N ILE A 217 24.62 12.60 -26.60
CA ILE A 217 25.83 13.15 -25.98
C ILE A 217 27.06 12.34 -26.38
N ILE A 218 26.97 11.00 -26.39
CA ILE A 218 28.07 10.13 -26.81
C ILE A 218 28.47 10.45 -28.26
N ARG A 219 27.51 10.53 -29.19
CA ARG A 219 27.80 10.87 -30.60
C ARG A 219 28.45 12.25 -30.74
N GLN A 220 27.97 13.24 -29.98
CA GLN A 220 28.53 14.59 -29.99
C GLN A 220 29.96 14.62 -29.45
N MET A 221 30.23 13.92 -28.33
CA MET A 221 31.56 13.81 -27.74
C MET A 221 32.53 13.03 -28.64
N MET A 222 32.10 11.91 -29.23
CA MET A 222 32.91 11.16 -30.20
C MET A 222 33.36 12.05 -31.36
N LYS A 223 32.44 12.86 -31.90
CA LYS A 223 32.76 13.82 -32.98
C LYS A 223 33.72 14.91 -32.51
N ALA A 224 33.55 15.43 -31.30
CA ALA A 224 34.40 16.48 -30.75
C ALA A 224 35.82 15.98 -30.41
N GLU A 225 35.95 14.73 -29.95
CA GLU A 225 37.21 14.13 -29.51
C GLU A 225 37.89 13.29 -30.61
N GLY A 226 37.29 13.19 -31.80
CA GLY A 226 37.87 12.46 -32.93
C GLY A 226 37.86 10.93 -32.78
N VAL A 227 37.01 10.39 -31.89
CA VAL A 227 36.91 8.95 -31.65
C VAL A 227 36.08 8.32 -32.78
N THR A 228 36.75 7.56 -33.66
CA THR A 228 36.15 6.97 -34.86
C THR A 228 36.39 5.46 -34.95
N GLU A 229 35.66 4.77 -35.82
CA GLU A 229 35.94 3.34 -36.09
C GLU A 229 37.32 3.12 -36.76
N ALA A 230 37.89 4.12 -37.44
CA ALA A 230 39.25 4.04 -37.97
C ALA A 230 40.29 3.95 -36.83
N MET A 231 40.11 4.76 -35.78
CA MET A 231 40.92 4.69 -34.56
C MET A 231 40.85 3.30 -33.89
N LYS A 232 39.70 2.64 -33.95
CA LYS A 232 39.52 1.28 -33.42
C LYS A 232 40.34 0.24 -34.17
N ALA A 233 40.47 0.39 -35.48
CA ALA A 233 41.28 -0.50 -36.33
C ALA A 233 42.79 -0.30 -36.10
N GLU A 234 43.21 0.94 -35.83
CA GLU A 234 44.61 1.28 -35.57
C GLU A 234 45.05 0.97 -34.13
N ASN A 235 44.22 1.32 -33.15
CA ASN A 235 44.50 1.11 -31.73
C ASN A 235 43.22 0.84 -30.93
N GLN A 236 42.84 -0.43 -30.89
CA GLN A 236 41.63 -0.89 -30.21
C GLN A 236 41.61 -0.53 -28.71
N MET A 237 42.75 -0.61 -28.01
CA MET A 237 42.81 -0.32 -26.58
C MET A 237 42.56 1.16 -26.28
N LEU A 238 43.16 2.06 -27.07
CA LEU A 238 42.96 3.49 -26.93
C LEU A 238 41.51 3.88 -27.27
N TRP A 239 40.92 3.25 -28.29
CA TRP A 239 39.51 3.44 -28.64
C TRP A 239 38.58 3.04 -27.50
N VAL A 240 38.81 1.86 -26.88
CA VAL A 240 38.00 1.40 -25.73
C VAL A 240 38.15 2.36 -24.54
N GLN A 241 39.36 2.82 -24.24
CA GLN A 241 39.59 3.80 -23.17
C GLN A 241 38.84 5.11 -23.43
N SER A 242 38.91 5.62 -24.66
CA SER A 242 38.26 6.87 -25.05
C SER A 242 36.73 6.76 -25.00
N MET A 243 36.17 5.66 -25.55
CA MET A 243 34.74 5.38 -25.50
C MET A 243 34.23 5.24 -24.06
N ASN A 244 34.99 4.57 -23.19
CA ASN A 244 34.63 4.46 -21.77
C ASN A 244 34.65 5.82 -21.08
N SER A 245 35.66 6.65 -21.33
CA SER A 245 35.73 8.02 -20.79
C SER A 245 34.53 8.88 -21.21
N ILE A 246 34.22 8.87 -22.51
CA ILE A 246 33.05 9.56 -23.07
C ILE A 246 31.77 9.08 -22.43
N ARG A 247 31.56 7.75 -22.36
CA ARG A 247 30.36 7.17 -21.78
C ARG A 247 30.19 7.55 -20.31
N CYS A 248 31.26 7.45 -19.50
CA CYS A 248 31.21 7.85 -18.10
C CYS A 248 30.80 9.33 -17.94
N ARG A 249 31.39 10.23 -18.72
CA ARG A 249 31.05 11.66 -18.68
C ARG A 249 29.62 11.92 -19.13
N ALA A 250 29.17 11.25 -20.18
CA ALA A 250 27.80 11.35 -20.65
C ALA A 250 26.80 10.84 -19.60
N GLU A 251 27.08 9.70 -18.94
CA GLU A 251 26.27 9.16 -17.86
C GLU A 251 26.18 10.12 -16.66
N GLU A 252 27.27 10.79 -16.28
CA GLU A 252 27.24 11.80 -15.20
C GLU A 252 26.39 13.02 -15.53
N ILE A 253 26.41 13.46 -16.79
CA ILE A 253 25.52 14.53 -17.27
C ILE A 253 24.05 14.09 -17.13
N ILE A 254 23.71 12.88 -17.60
CA ILE A 254 22.34 12.34 -17.48
C ILE A 254 21.90 12.26 -16.02
N LYS A 255 22.75 11.75 -15.12
CA LYS A 255 22.45 11.66 -13.69
C LYS A 255 22.10 13.04 -13.10
N THR A 256 22.88 14.05 -13.46
CA THR A 256 22.73 15.40 -12.91
C THR A 256 21.53 16.13 -13.50
N GLU A 257 21.31 16.03 -14.81
CA GLU A 257 20.26 16.79 -15.51
C GLU A 257 18.87 16.16 -15.39
N LEU A 258 18.78 14.82 -15.39
CA LEU A 258 17.52 14.10 -15.53
C LEU A 258 17.17 13.19 -14.34
N ILE A 259 18.16 12.60 -13.67
CA ILE A 259 17.89 11.57 -12.65
C ILE A 259 17.75 12.14 -11.24
N TYR A 260 18.63 13.06 -10.83
CA TYR A 260 18.70 13.57 -9.45
C TYR A 260 18.18 14.99 -9.30
N CYS A 261 17.23 15.37 -10.15
CA CYS A 261 16.64 16.70 -10.25
C CYS A 261 15.34 16.87 -9.48
#